data_AF-A0A1H8EW20-F1
#
_entry.id   AF-A0A1H8EW20-F1
#
_cell.length_a   1.000
_cell.length_b   1.000
_cell.length_c   1.000
_cell.angle_alpha   90.00
_cell.angle_beta   90.00
_cell.angle_gamma   90.00
#
_symmetry.space_group_name_H-M   'P 1'
#
loop_
_entity.id
_entity.type
_entity.pdbx_description
1 polymer ?
#
loop_
_entity_poly.entity_id
_entity_poly.type
_entity_poly.pdbx_seq_one_letter_code
_entity_poly.pdbx_strand_id
1 'polypeptide(L)'
;MNNTKMRLEDNLYDQIFNNIRTRNSFGLEATRSELKFENIEQTMPYINFDQPSALPYIFIPTAREILMQDAIGNIHLDLIDRIRLATDMFQGIIYYQRIGNGTDEKWHLHINFN
;
A
#
# COMPACT_ATOMS: atom_id res chain seq x y z
N MET A 1 7.22 33.31 1.86
CA MET A 1 7.67 32.26 2.80
C MET A 1 6.70 31.08 2.67
N ASN A 2 7.12 30.02 1.99
CA ASN A 2 6.30 28.84 1.65
C ASN A 2 6.56 27.69 2.65
N ASN A 3 5.93 27.74 3.83
CA ASN A 3 6.05 26.67 4.85
C ASN A 3 4.78 25.80 4.98
N THR A 4 3.74 26.03 4.18
CA THR A 4 2.44 25.36 4.36
C THR A 4 2.25 24.13 3.47
N LYS A 5 3.23 23.83 2.59
CA LYS A 5 3.22 22.64 1.73
C LYS A 5 4.10 21.49 2.26
N MET A 6 4.69 21.66 3.45
CA MET A 6 5.47 20.63 4.09
C MET A 6 4.52 19.69 4.86
N ARG A 7 4.45 18.43 4.39
CA ARG A 7 4.00 17.22 5.10
C ARG A 7 2.50 16.91 5.23
N LEU A 8 1.71 17.03 4.15
CA LEU A 8 0.50 16.18 4.07
C LEU A 8 0.90 14.71 3.78
N GLU A 9 1.94 14.51 2.95
CA GLU A 9 2.49 13.19 2.64
C GLU A 9 3.22 12.56 3.82
N ASP A 10 4.12 13.29 4.51
CA ASP A 10 4.88 12.69 5.62
C ASP A 10 3.99 12.39 6.84
N ASN A 11 2.89 13.14 7.06
CA ASN A 11 1.93 12.82 8.14
C ASN A 11 1.13 11.56 7.81
N LEU A 12 0.72 11.39 6.55
CA LEU A 12 0.05 10.16 6.10
C LEU A 12 1.00 8.97 6.18
N TYR A 13 2.26 9.14 5.80
CA TYR A 13 3.29 8.12 5.92
C TYR A 13 3.53 7.68 7.36
N ASP A 14 3.75 8.64 8.27
CA ASP A 14 3.97 8.34 9.70
C ASP A 14 2.74 7.69 10.34
N GLN A 15 1.52 8.09 9.97
CA GLN A 15 0.29 7.46 10.44
C GLN A 15 0.17 6.01 9.95
N ILE A 16 0.41 5.77 8.66
CA ILE A 16 0.37 4.44 8.06
C ILE A 16 1.42 3.54 8.71
N PHE A 17 2.65 4.02 8.84
CA PHE A 17 3.74 3.27 9.44
C PHE A 17 3.50 2.99 10.93
N ASN A 18 2.95 3.96 11.67
CA ASN A 18 2.57 3.72 13.06
C ASN A 18 1.45 2.70 13.18
N ASN A 19 0.41 2.76 12.34
CA ASN A 19 -0.66 1.77 12.33
C ASN A 19 -0.13 0.36 12.02
N ILE A 20 0.77 0.23 11.04
CA ILE A 20 1.49 -1.02 10.77
C ILE A 20 2.23 -1.51 12.04
N ARG A 21 3.05 -0.65 12.65
CA ARG A 21 3.87 -0.99 13.83
C ARG A 21 3.03 -1.40 15.03
N THR A 22 1.88 -0.76 15.23
CA THR A 22 0.96 -1.05 16.35
C THR A 22 -0.06 -2.14 16.01
N ARG A 23 0.03 -2.77 14.83
CA ARG A 23 -0.94 -3.76 14.32
C ARG A 23 -2.39 -3.25 14.31
N ASN A 24 -2.56 -1.95 14.10
CA ASN A 24 -3.88 -1.37 13.90
C ASN A 24 -4.24 -1.53 12.43
N SER A 25 -5.45 -2.02 12.17
CA SER A 25 -5.99 -1.96 10.81
C SER A 25 -6.16 -0.50 10.39
N PHE A 26 -5.90 -0.23 9.12
CA PHE A 26 -6.12 1.09 8.54
C PHE A 26 -6.56 0.96 7.09
N GLY A 27 -7.16 2.03 6.58
CA GLY A 27 -7.59 2.12 5.20
C GLY A 27 -7.06 3.37 4.51
N LEU A 28 -6.88 3.30 3.19
CA LEU A 28 -6.59 4.45 2.34
C LEU A 28 -7.35 4.37 1.02
N GLU A 29 -7.69 5.52 0.45
CA GLU A 29 -8.25 5.60 -0.89
C GLU A 29 -7.16 5.97 -1.89
N ALA A 30 -7.09 5.26 -3.01
CA ALA A 30 -6.16 5.52 -4.09
C ALA A 30 -6.79 5.16 -5.44
N THR A 31 -6.29 5.75 -6.52
CA THR A 31 -6.67 5.39 -7.90
C THR A 31 -6.03 4.05 -8.31
N ARG A 32 -6.54 3.45 -9.39
CA ARG A 32 -6.03 2.20 -9.96
C ARG A 32 -4.53 2.29 -10.31
N SER A 33 -4.09 3.43 -10.84
CA SER A 33 -2.69 3.69 -11.20
C SER A 33 -1.80 3.93 -9.97
N GLU A 34 -2.29 4.65 -8.96
CA GLU A 34 -1.53 4.82 -7.70
C GLU A 34 -1.32 3.49 -6.97
N LEU A 35 -2.26 2.55 -7.14
CA LEU A 35 -2.12 1.18 -6.65
C LEU A 35 -1.30 0.27 -7.58
N LYS A 36 -0.82 0.75 -8.73
CA LYS A 36 -0.05 -0.04 -9.71
C LYS A 36 -0.73 -1.36 -10.09
N PHE A 37 -2.05 -1.32 -10.30
CA PHE A 37 -2.84 -2.52 -10.62
C PHE A 37 -2.38 -3.18 -11.91
N GLU A 38 -1.83 -2.42 -12.86
CA GLU A 38 -1.35 -2.95 -14.13
C GLU A 38 -0.37 -4.13 -13.94
N ASN A 39 0.52 -4.05 -12.95
CA ASN A 39 1.46 -5.13 -12.64
C ASN A 39 0.80 -6.30 -11.89
N ILE A 40 -0.16 -6.00 -11.02
CA ILE A 40 -0.90 -7.02 -10.26
C ILE A 40 -1.78 -7.85 -11.18
N GLU A 41 -2.53 -7.21 -12.07
CA GLU A 41 -3.46 -7.88 -13.00
C GLU A 41 -2.71 -8.75 -14.01
N GLN A 42 -1.53 -8.31 -14.46
CA GLN A 42 -0.64 -9.13 -15.28
C GLN A 42 -0.15 -10.38 -14.54
N THR A 43 0.18 -10.24 -13.25
CA THR A 43 0.72 -11.34 -12.43
C THR A 43 -0.39 -12.29 -11.96
N MET A 44 -1.60 -11.77 -11.78
CA MET A 44 -2.75 -12.48 -11.21
C MET A 44 -4.00 -12.35 -12.11
N PRO A 45 -3.95 -12.84 -13.37
CA PRO A 45 -5.02 -12.64 -14.36
C PRO A 45 -6.33 -13.34 -13.99
N TYR A 46 -6.29 -14.26 -13.00
CA TYR A 46 -7.45 -15.02 -12.55
C TYR A 46 -8.21 -14.34 -11.40
N ILE A 47 -7.69 -13.25 -10.83
CA ILE A 47 -8.36 -12.51 -9.76
C ILE A 47 -9.32 -11.49 -10.40
N ASN A 48 -10.60 -11.56 -10.03
CA ASN A 48 -11.58 -10.56 -10.42
C ASN A 48 -11.61 -9.42 -9.39
N PHE A 49 -10.95 -8.32 -9.74
CA PHE A 49 -10.89 -7.14 -8.87
C PHE A 49 -12.19 -6.36 -8.77
N ASP A 50 -13.21 -6.61 -9.61
CA ASP A 50 -14.53 -5.99 -9.44
C ASP A 50 -15.25 -6.44 -8.16
N GLN A 51 -14.74 -7.49 -7.50
CA GLN A 51 -15.14 -7.91 -6.16
C GLN A 51 -14.02 -7.66 -5.16
N PRO A 52 -14.34 -7.41 -3.86
CA PRO A 52 -13.34 -7.31 -2.82
C PRO A 52 -12.39 -8.51 -2.84
N SER A 53 -11.12 -8.23 -3.06
CA SER A 53 -10.11 -9.26 -3.29
C SER A 53 -8.99 -9.11 -2.27
N ALA A 54 -8.66 -10.21 -1.59
CA ALA A 54 -7.45 -10.29 -0.79
C ALA A 54 -6.31 -10.69 -1.73
N LEU A 55 -5.24 -9.89 -1.79
CA LEU A 55 -4.05 -10.35 -2.47
C LEU A 55 -3.33 -11.37 -1.59
N PRO A 56 -2.94 -12.54 -2.13
CA PRO A 56 -2.12 -13.49 -1.39
C PRO A 56 -0.79 -12.85 -1.02
N TYR A 57 -0.21 -13.29 0.10
CA TYR A 57 1.09 -12.83 0.59
C TYR A 57 2.10 -12.78 -0.54
N ILE A 58 2.61 -11.57 -0.81
CA ILE A 58 3.77 -11.40 -1.68
C ILE A 58 4.96 -11.63 -0.77
N PHE A 59 5.24 -12.89 -0.42
CA PHE A 59 6.39 -13.22 0.42
C PHE A 59 7.65 -12.74 -0.30
N ILE A 60 8.21 -11.62 0.17
CA ILE A 60 9.45 -11.08 -0.35
C ILE A 60 10.49 -11.32 0.76
N PRO A 61 11.33 -12.36 0.65
CA PRO A 61 12.32 -12.72 1.68
C PRO A 61 13.23 -11.55 2.08
N THR A 62 13.39 -10.59 1.18
CA THR A 62 14.25 -9.41 1.30
C THR A 62 13.48 -8.12 1.63
N ALA A 63 12.19 -8.19 2.01
CA ALA A 63 11.37 -6.99 2.25
C ALA A 63 11.98 -6.05 3.28
N ARG A 64 12.56 -6.62 4.35
CA ARG A 64 13.30 -5.87 5.37
C ARG A 64 14.50 -5.13 4.79
N GLU A 65 15.29 -5.80 3.96
CA GLU A 65 16.49 -5.21 3.35
C GLU A 65 16.12 -4.09 2.39
N ILE A 66 15.08 -4.30 1.57
CA ILE A 66 14.55 -3.29 0.64
C ILE A 66 14.09 -2.05 1.40
N LEU A 67 13.28 -2.21 2.46
CA LEU A 67 12.85 -1.07 3.29
C LEU A 67 14.02 -0.39 4.00
N MET A 68 15.05 -1.14 4.41
CA MET A 68 16.26 -0.54 4.98
C MET A 68 17.04 0.29 3.95
N GLN A 69 17.17 -0.18 2.72
CA GLN A 69 17.81 0.57 1.63
C GLN A 69 17.03 1.85 1.30
N ASP A 70 15.70 1.82 1.37
CA ASP A 70 14.85 3.00 1.21
C ASP A 70 15.04 4.00 2.36
N ALA A 71 15.06 3.52 3.61
CA ALA A 71 15.23 4.36 4.80
C ALA A 71 16.59 5.08 4.86
N ILE A 72 17.65 4.48 4.31
CA ILE A 72 18.97 5.12 4.22
C ILE A 72 19.18 5.91 2.92
N GLY A 73 18.15 5.98 2.05
CA GLY A 73 18.15 6.79 0.83
C GLY A 73 18.91 6.17 -0.36
N ASN A 74 19.27 4.89 -0.29
CA ASN A 74 19.95 4.19 -1.39
C ASN A 74 18.98 3.82 -2.53
N ILE A 75 17.72 3.58 -2.19
CA ILE A 75 16.62 3.45 -3.15
C ILE A 75 15.49 4.38 -2.73
N HIS A 76 14.53 4.62 -3.63
CA HIS A 76 13.32 5.36 -3.30
C HIS A 76 12.10 4.57 -3.73
N LEU A 77 11.39 4.04 -2.74
CA LEU A 77 10.10 3.39 -2.89
C LEU A 77 9.01 4.44 -2.76
N ASP A 78 7.94 4.29 -3.54
CA ASP A 78 6.72 5.04 -3.29
C ASP A 78 5.92 4.45 -2.12
N LEU A 79 4.85 5.16 -1.74
CA LEU A 79 4.02 4.81 -0.60
C LEU A 79 3.42 3.40 -0.72
N ILE A 80 2.92 3.00 -1.91
CA ILE A 80 2.23 1.73 -2.07
C ILE A 80 3.19 0.54 -1.96
N ASP A 81 4.41 0.66 -2.51
CA ASP A 81 5.40 -0.40 -2.42
C ASP A 81 5.88 -0.57 -0.97
N ARG A 82 6.07 0.54 -0.23
CA ARG A 82 6.39 0.48 1.20
C ARG A 82 5.29 -0.21 2.01
N ILE A 83 4.03 0.13 1.74
CA ILE A 83 2.88 -0.48 2.42
C ILE A 83 2.83 -1.99 2.17
N ARG A 84 3.05 -2.44 0.92
CA ARG A 84 3.04 -3.86 0.57
C ARG A 84 4.14 -4.63 1.27
N LEU A 85 5.38 -4.12 1.20
CA LEU A 85 6.53 -4.73 1.85
C LEU A 85 6.35 -4.79 3.37
N ALA A 86 5.88 -3.70 3.98
CA ALA A 86 5.64 -3.67 5.41
C ALA A 86 4.51 -4.64 5.79
N THR A 87 3.42 -4.68 5.02
CA THR A 87 2.32 -5.62 5.29
C THR A 87 2.78 -7.07 5.23
N ASP A 88 3.60 -7.43 4.23
CA ASP A 88 4.19 -8.75 4.12
C ASP A 88 5.09 -9.09 5.34
N MET A 89 6.00 -8.18 5.72
CA MET A 89 6.88 -8.36 6.88
C MET A 89 6.13 -8.62 8.20
N PHE A 90 4.98 -7.99 8.37
CA PHE A 90 4.14 -8.13 9.57
C PHE A 90 3.03 -9.18 9.41
N GLN A 91 3.08 -10.01 8.36
CA GLN A 91 2.08 -11.07 8.08
C GLN A 91 0.64 -10.54 8.05
N GLY A 92 0.47 -9.32 7.53
CA GLY A 92 -0.84 -8.73 7.31
C GLY A 92 -1.44 -9.12 5.96
N ILE A 93 -2.74 -8.85 5.80
CA ILE A 93 -3.49 -9.09 4.58
C ILE A 93 -3.98 -7.75 4.04
N ILE A 94 -3.81 -7.54 2.73
CA ILE A 94 -4.32 -6.36 2.03
C ILE A 94 -5.58 -6.74 1.26
N TYR A 95 -6.67 -6.05 1.57
CA TYR A 95 -7.93 -6.11 0.85
C TYR A 95 -8.06 -4.89 -0.07
N TYR A 96 -8.47 -5.13 -1.30
CA TYR A 96 -8.77 -4.09 -2.28
C TYR A 96 -10.27 -4.10 -2.55
N GLN A 97 -10.90 -2.93 -2.41
CA GLN A 97 -12.31 -2.74 -2.72
C GLN A 97 -12.48 -1.55 -3.64
N ARG A 98 -13.10 -1.76 -4.80
CA ARG A 98 -13.50 -0.67 -5.69
C ARG A 98 -14.54 0.22 -5.01
N ILE A 99 -14.32 1.53 -5.07
CA ILE A 99 -15.26 2.56 -4.60
C ILE A 99 -15.45 3.59 -5.73
N GLY A 100 -16.70 3.81 -6.14
CA GLY A 100 -17.01 4.64 -7.30
C GLY A 100 -16.92 3.90 -8.64
N ASN A 101 -17.21 4.63 -9.72
CA ASN A 101 -17.29 4.10 -11.08
C ASN A 101 -16.83 5.14 -12.12
N GLY A 102 -16.39 4.66 -13.30
CA GLY A 102 -16.02 5.54 -14.41
C GLY A 102 -14.84 6.46 -14.07
N THR A 103 -15.01 7.77 -14.26
CA THR A 103 -13.97 8.78 -14.02
C THR A 103 -13.68 9.04 -12.55
N ASP A 104 -14.60 8.65 -11.65
CA ASP A 104 -14.44 8.77 -10.20
C ASP A 104 -14.02 7.44 -9.55
N GLU A 105 -13.53 6.48 -10.36
CA GLU A 105 -13.06 5.20 -9.84
C GLU A 105 -11.88 5.39 -8.88
N LYS A 106 -12.13 5.02 -7.62
CA LYS A 106 -11.15 4.90 -6.56
C LYS A 106 -11.17 3.49 -5.99
N TRP A 107 -10.18 3.19 -5.18
CA TRP A 107 -9.99 1.91 -4.53
C TRP A 107 -9.68 2.16 -3.07
N HIS A 108 -10.46 1.50 -2.21
CA HIS A 108 -10.19 1.42 -0.79
C HIS A 108 -9.24 0.25 -0.56
N LEU A 109 -8.03 0.56 -0.13
CA LEU A 109 -7.11 -0.40 0.47
C LEU A 109 -7.49 -0.56 1.93
N HIS A 110 -7.67 -1.78 2.41
CA HIS A 110 -7.83 -2.07 3.83
C HIS A 110 -6.80 -3.11 4.26
N ILE A 111 -6.04 -2.79 5.31
CA ILE A 111 -4.97 -3.67 5.79
C ILE A 111 -5.31 -4.19 7.17
N ASN A 112 -5.24 -5.51 7.32
CA ASN A 112 -5.42 -6.20 8.59
C ASN A 112 -4.14 -6.89 9.00
N PHE A 113 -3.71 -6.68 10.25
CA PHE A 113 -2.56 -7.36 10.84
C PHE A 113 -3.05 -8.44 11.81
N ASN A 114 -2.41 -9.60 11.81
CA ASN A 114 -2.63 -10.67 12.78
C ASN A 114 -1.72 -10.53 14.00
#